data_AF-A0A352RZT5-F1
#
_entry.id   AF-A0A352RZT5-F1
#
_cell.length_a   1.000
_cell.length_b   1.000
_cell.length_c   1.000
_cell.angle_alpha   90.00
_cell.angle_beta   90.00
_cell.angle_gamma   90.00
#
_symmetry.space_group_name_H-M   'P 1'
#
loop_
_entity.id
_entity.type
_entity.pdbx_description
1 polymer ?
#
loop_
_entity_poly.entity_id
_entity_poly.type
_entity_poly.pdbx_seq_one_letter_code
_entity_poly.pdbx_strand_id
1 'polypeptide(L)'
;DTTIVPAEIDAATSCDLDGMLLGDYPGPKAQLYYTGDARPHWCCDTVEMFNTLLRPEQARPIRAVFVQDMAKADWERPRGNWFDARTGFYVQGSKRHGSMGPTLASFQQEADARTFVEQYGGKMLRFAEVTPEMVDLSGGALHDKRM
;
A
#
# COMPACT_ATOMS: atom_id res chain seq x y z
N ASP A 1 14.80 -22.46 -3.62
CA ASP A 1 13.97 -21.26 -3.45
C ASP A 1 14.00 -20.78 -2.01
N THR A 2 14.54 -19.59 -1.79
CA THR A 2 14.54 -18.94 -0.48
C THR A 2 13.18 -18.33 -0.23
N THR A 3 12.54 -18.69 0.89
CA THR A 3 11.30 -18.06 1.34
C THR A 3 11.58 -16.60 1.69
N ILE A 4 10.86 -15.67 1.05
CA ILE A 4 10.94 -14.24 1.38
C ILE A 4 10.06 -13.98 2.60
N VAL A 5 10.62 -13.32 3.60
CA VAL A 5 9.92 -12.89 4.82
C VAL A 5 9.89 -11.36 4.80
N PRO A 6 8.76 -10.71 5.11
CA PRO A 6 8.67 -9.26 5.17
C PRO A 6 9.61 -8.70 6.24
N ALA A 7 10.25 -7.57 5.93
CA ALA A 7 11.02 -6.81 6.88
C ALA A 7 10.11 -5.93 7.76
N GLU A 8 10.61 -5.51 8.91
CA GLU A 8 9.96 -4.52 9.76
C GLU A 8 10.48 -3.11 9.49
N ILE A 9 9.63 -2.11 9.76
CA ILE A 9 9.95 -0.69 9.65
C ILE A 9 10.69 -0.25 10.91
N ASP A 10 11.81 0.44 10.73
CA ASP A 10 12.51 1.19 11.77
C ASP A 10 12.40 2.71 11.57
N ALA A 11 13.07 3.49 12.41
CA ALA A 11 13.03 4.95 12.36
C ALA A 11 13.71 5.57 11.13
N ALA A 12 14.57 4.81 10.44
CA ALA A 12 15.30 5.27 9.25
C ALA A 12 14.70 4.74 7.95
N THR A 13 13.68 3.89 8.03
CA THR A 13 13.05 3.27 6.86
C THR A 13 12.29 4.34 6.08
N SER A 14 12.79 4.64 4.88
CA SER A 14 12.21 5.61 3.95
C SER A 14 11.57 4.93 2.75
N CYS A 15 10.56 5.58 2.17
CA CYS A 15 9.98 5.16 0.90
C CYS A 15 10.98 5.33 -0.23
N ASP A 16 11.04 4.36 -1.12
CA ASP A 16 11.96 4.38 -2.26
C ASP A 16 11.45 5.27 -3.41
N LEU A 17 10.19 5.72 -3.38
CA LEU A 17 9.60 6.61 -4.40
C LEU A 17 9.75 8.09 -4.05
N ASP A 18 9.45 8.48 -2.80
CA ASP A 18 9.36 9.89 -2.38
C ASP A 18 10.31 10.27 -1.23
N GLY A 19 10.98 9.29 -0.59
CA GLY A 19 11.91 9.51 0.52
C GLY A 19 11.24 9.75 1.88
N MET A 20 9.92 9.69 2.01
CA MET A 20 9.21 9.90 3.28
C MET A 20 9.52 8.78 4.28
N LEU A 21 9.70 9.13 5.56
CA LEU A 21 9.92 8.15 6.62
C LEU A 21 8.64 7.38 6.92
N LEU A 22 8.61 6.08 6.62
CA LEU A 22 7.41 5.25 6.77
C LEU A 22 6.83 5.30 8.18
N GLY A 23 7.70 5.49 9.17
CA GLY A 23 7.33 5.54 10.57
C GLY A 23 6.47 6.73 11.00
N ASP A 24 6.48 7.82 10.24
CA ASP A 24 5.92 9.11 10.65
C ASP A 24 4.52 9.36 10.07
N TYR A 25 4.05 8.47 9.20
CA TYR A 25 2.81 8.67 8.45
C TYR A 25 1.79 7.55 8.67
N PRO A 26 0.48 7.89 8.66
CA PRO A 26 -0.58 6.93 8.90
C PRO A 26 -0.85 6.02 7.71
N GLY A 27 -1.70 5.01 7.93
CA GLY A 27 -2.21 4.11 6.90
C GLY A 27 -1.24 3.01 6.48
N PRO A 28 -1.71 2.06 5.67
CA PRO A 28 -0.95 0.85 5.34
C PRO A 28 0.33 1.16 4.59
N LYS A 29 1.44 0.54 4.99
CA LYS A 29 2.70 0.51 4.25
C LYS A 29 2.80 -0.75 3.41
N ALA A 30 3.66 -0.72 2.40
CA ALA A 30 3.90 -1.85 1.53
C ALA A 30 5.39 -2.05 1.25
N GLN A 31 5.73 -3.28 0.90
CA GLN A 31 7.09 -3.68 0.52
C GLN A 31 7.06 -4.67 -0.64
N LEU A 32 7.85 -4.39 -1.66
CA LEU A 32 7.97 -5.20 -2.87
C LEU A 32 9.36 -5.82 -2.92
N TYR A 33 9.43 -7.10 -3.30
CA TYR A 33 10.70 -7.81 -3.46
C TYR A 33 10.88 -8.19 -4.92
N TYR A 34 11.90 -7.62 -5.56
CA TYR A 34 12.26 -7.95 -6.92
C TYR A 34 13.05 -9.24 -7.02
N THR A 35 12.89 -9.97 -8.13
CA THR A 35 13.58 -11.24 -8.37
C THR A 35 15.10 -11.06 -8.34
N GLY A 36 15.76 -11.72 -7.40
CA GLY A 36 17.22 -11.65 -7.20
C GLY A 36 17.69 -10.58 -6.20
N ASP A 37 16.79 -9.87 -5.50
CA ASP A 37 17.13 -8.97 -4.40
C ASP A 37 16.41 -9.45 -3.14
N ALA A 38 17.15 -9.51 -2.04
CA ALA A 38 16.63 -9.91 -0.74
C ALA A 38 16.14 -8.70 0.07
N ARG A 39 16.40 -7.48 -0.40
CA ARG A 39 15.95 -6.25 0.24
C ARG A 39 14.58 -5.83 -0.31
N PRO A 40 13.69 -5.33 0.56
CA PRO A 40 12.45 -4.74 0.12
C PRO A 40 12.70 -3.41 -0.60
N HIS A 41 11.83 -3.12 -1.55
CA HIS A 41 11.54 -1.78 -2.04
C HIS A 41 10.29 -1.30 -1.29
N TRP A 42 10.44 -0.23 -0.52
CA TRP A 42 9.42 0.32 0.37
C TRP A 42 8.52 1.32 -0.34
N CYS A 43 7.22 1.22 -0.10
CA CYS A 43 6.23 2.22 -0.48
C CYS A 43 5.59 2.82 0.79
N CYS A 44 5.42 4.15 0.80
CA CYS A 44 4.83 4.85 1.93
C CYS A 44 3.32 4.61 2.01
N ASP A 45 2.68 4.18 0.93
CA ASP A 45 1.28 3.76 0.91
C ASP A 45 1.00 2.63 -0.10
N THR A 46 -0.25 2.15 -0.10
CA THR A 46 -0.73 1.12 -1.03
C THR A 46 -1.02 1.64 -2.43
N VAL A 47 -1.21 2.95 -2.61
CA VAL A 47 -1.44 3.56 -3.92
C VAL A 47 -0.15 3.45 -4.74
N GLU A 48 0.98 3.83 -4.16
CA GLU A 48 2.31 3.65 -4.73
C GLU A 48 2.59 2.19 -5.07
N MET A 49 2.34 1.27 -4.13
CA MET A 49 2.53 -0.16 -4.35
C MET A 49 1.75 -0.66 -5.58
N PHE A 50 0.45 -0.34 -5.67
CA PHE A 50 -0.36 -0.75 -6.82
C PHE A 50 0.07 -0.04 -8.10
N ASN A 51 0.47 1.23 -8.04
CA ASN A 51 1.01 1.95 -9.18
C ASN A 51 2.24 1.23 -9.75
N THR A 52 3.21 0.90 -8.89
CA THR A 52 4.42 0.14 -9.27
C THR A 52 4.08 -1.23 -9.86
N LEU A 53 3.09 -1.94 -9.30
CA LEU A 53 2.69 -3.26 -9.78
C LEU A 53 2.01 -3.22 -11.16
N LEU A 54 1.19 -2.19 -11.40
CA LEU A 54 0.39 -2.05 -12.62
C LEU A 54 1.12 -1.29 -13.73
N ARG A 55 2.13 -0.50 -13.39
CA ARG A 55 2.98 0.26 -14.30
C ARG A 55 4.46 0.06 -13.93
N PRO A 56 5.01 -1.16 -14.08
CA PRO A 56 6.37 -1.44 -13.67
C PRO A 56 7.37 -0.64 -14.52
N GLU A 57 8.00 0.36 -13.92
CA GLU A 57 9.09 1.12 -14.56
C GLU A 57 10.35 0.26 -14.72
N GLN A 58 10.60 -0.60 -13.73
CA GLN A 58 11.69 -1.56 -13.80
C GLN A 58 11.26 -2.76 -14.65
N ALA A 59 12.05 -3.13 -15.66
CA ALA A 59 11.87 -4.37 -16.43
C ALA A 59 12.15 -5.66 -15.60
N ARG A 60 12.09 -5.55 -14.27
CA ARG A 60 12.49 -6.57 -13.31
C ARG A 60 11.24 -7.17 -12.64
N PRO A 61 11.06 -8.50 -12.67
CA PRO A 61 9.87 -9.12 -12.09
C PRO A 61 9.82 -9.02 -10.56
N ILE A 62 8.63 -8.77 -10.01
CA ILE A 62 8.37 -8.73 -8.57
C ILE A 62 8.02 -10.14 -8.07
N ARG A 63 8.84 -10.68 -7.16
CA ARG A 63 8.76 -12.04 -6.59
C ARG A 63 7.78 -12.14 -5.43
N ALA A 64 7.70 -11.11 -4.58
CA ALA A 64 6.81 -11.05 -3.42
C ALA A 64 6.36 -9.61 -3.16
N VAL A 65 5.18 -9.45 -2.57
CA VAL A 65 4.62 -8.15 -2.19
C VAL A 65 3.91 -8.34 -0.86
N PHE A 66 4.22 -7.48 0.11
CA PHE A 66 3.56 -7.50 1.41
C PHE A 66 2.97 -6.15 1.73
N VAL A 67 1.85 -6.17 2.44
CA VAL A 67 1.16 -4.99 2.95
C VAL A 67 0.68 -5.26 4.37
N GLN A 68 0.47 -4.21 5.16
CA GLN A 68 0.01 -4.34 6.54
C GLN A 68 -1.51 -4.57 6.62
N ASP A 69 -1.93 -5.46 7.51
CA ASP A 69 -3.33 -5.68 7.85
C ASP A 69 -3.83 -4.58 8.79
N MET A 70 -4.63 -3.66 8.26
CA MET A 70 -5.10 -2.48 8.98
C MET A 70 -6.25 -2.77 9.95
N ALA A 71 -6.70 -4.02 10.05
CA ALA A 71 -7.52 -4.49 11.16
C ALA A 71 -6.70 -4.71 12.44
N LYS A 72 -5.39 -4.97 12.29
CA LYS A 72 -4.49 -5.33 13.40
C LYS A 72 -3.44 -4.27 13.68
N ALA A 73 -2.93 -3.62 12.64
CA ALA A 73 -1.96 -2.54 12.76
C ALA A 73 -2.62 -1.26 13.29
N ASP A 74 -1.88 -0.50 14.10
CA ASP A 74 -2.25 0.87 14.44
C ASP A 74 -2.22 1.71 13.16
N TRP A 75 -3.32 2.42 12.87
CA TRP A 75 -3.39 3.21 11.66
C TRP A 75 -2.52 4.46 11.69
N GLU A 76 -2.39 5.12 12.84
CA GLU A 76 -1.60 6.34 12.96
C GLU A 76 -0.11 6.03 13.07
N ARG A 77 0.24 4.84 13.56
CA ARG A 77 1.63 4.37 13.72
C ARG A 77 1.79 2.91 13.28
N PRO A 78 1.69 2.64 11.96
CA PRO A 78 1.59 1.29 11.45
C PRO A 78 2.90 0.52 11.59
N ARG A 79 2.83 -0.64 12.27
CA ARG A 79 3.94 -1.56 12.53
C ARG A 79 3.47 -3.01 12.42
N GLY A 80 4.34 -3.89 11.93
CA GLY A 80 4.06 -5.32 11.77
C GLY A 80 2.81 -5.64 10.93
N ASN A 81 2.26 -6.83 11.17
CA ASN A 81 1.02 -7.33 10.57
C ASN A 81 1.07 -7.48 9.04
N TRP A 82 2.22 -7.89 8.53
CA TRP A 82 2.45 -8.09 7.11
C TRP A 82 1.77 -9.35 6.57
N PHE A 83 1.11 -9.25 5.42
CA PHE A 83 0.54 -10.38 4.70
C PHE A 83 0.76 -10.23 3.18
N ASP A 84 0.60 -11.32 2.41
CA ASP A 84 0.73 -11.27 0.96
C ASP A 84 -0.37 -10.39 0.35
N ALA A 85 0.04 -9.26 -0.21
CA ALA A 85 -0.85 -8.26 -0.80
C ALA A 85 -1.79 -8.89 -1.85
N ARG A 86 -1.31 -9.89 -2.60
CA ARG A 86 -2.10 -10.51 -3.69
C ARG A 86 -3.34 -11.26 -3.19
N THR A 87 -3.38 -11.61 -1.90
CA THR A 87 -4.51 -12.28 -1.26
C THR A 87 -5.47 -11.32 -0.56
N GLY A 88 -5.15 -10.02 -0.54
CA GLY A 88 -5.84 -9.02 0.26
C GLY A 88 -7.14 -8.48 -0.31
N PHE A 89 -7.86 -7.83 0.60
CA PHE A 89 -9.00 -6.97 0.33
C PHE A 89 -8.60 -5.51 0.58
N TYR A 90 -9.11 -4.63 -0.26
CA TYR A 90 -8.74 -3.23 -0.30
C TYR A 90 -9.98 -2.35 -0.27
N VAL A 91 -9.95 -1.26 0.50
CA VAL A 91 -11.07 -0.31 0.54
C VAL A 91 -10.60 1.04 0.00
N GLN A 92 -11.15 1.43 -1.15
CA GLN A 92 -10.90 2.71 -1.80
C GLN A 92 -11.97 3.73 -1.39
N GLY A 93 -11.58 5.01 -1.26
CA GLY A 93 -12.53 6.11 -1.06
C GLY A 93 -13.15 6.16 0.34
N SER A 94 -12.48 5.57 1.33
CA SER A 94 -12.85 5.72 2.74
C SER A 94 -12.52 7.12 3.25
N LYS A 95 -13.09 7.49 4.40
CA LYS A 95 -12.75 8.74 5.10
C LYS A 95 -11.35 8.74 5.74
N ARG A 96 -10.68 7.59 5.83
CA ARG A 96 -9.33 7.52 6.40
C ARG A 96 -8.28 7.75 5.32
N HIS A 97 -7.27 8.52 5.69
CA HIS A 97 -6.13 8.82 4.84
C HIS A 97 -4.89 8.04 5.29
N GLY A 98 -4.03 7.73 4.33
CA GLY A 98 -2.67 7.23 4.55
C GLY A 98 -1.64 8.34 4.40
N SER A 99 -0.41 7.97 4.07
CA SER A 99 0.73 8.89 3.98
C SER A 99 0.51 10.06 3.02
N MET A 100 -0.08 9.79 1.85
CA MET A 100 -0.28 10.77 0.79
C MET A 100 -1.73 11.25 0.64
N GLY A 101 -2.58 11.03 1.66
CA GLY A 101 -4.01 11.37 1.61
C GLY A 101 -4.89 10.16 1.32
N PRO A 102 -5.86 10.23 0.38
CA PRO A 102 -6.70 9.09 0.00
C PRO A 102 -5.85 7.85 -0.32
N THR A 103 -6.21 6.71 0.27
CA THR A 103 -5.43 5.47 0.17
C THR A 103 -6.34 4.26 -0.06
N LEU A 104 -5.74 3.10 -0.33
CA LEU A 104 -6.43 1.81 -0.33
C LEU A 104 -6.15 1.10 1.01
N ALA A 105 -7.10 1.18 1.94
CA ALA A 105 -6.98 0.47 3.22
C ALA A 105 -6.90 -1.03 2.97
N SER A 106 -5.91 -1.72 3.55
CA SER A 106 -5.63 -3.14 3.26
C SER A 106 -6.02 -4.06 4.41
N PHE A 107 -6.63 -5.18 4.07
CA PHE A 107 -7.13 -6.18 5.03
C PHE A 107 -6.83 -7.58 4.54
N GLN A 108 -6.43 -8.45 5.45
CA GLN A 108 -6.22 -9.86 5.15
C GLN A 108 -7.55 -10.62 5.03
N GLN A 109 -8.57 -10.21 5.80
CA GLN A 109 -9.87 -10.88 5.85
C GLN A 109 -10.97 -10.00 5.27
N GLU A 110 -11.88 -10.61 4.51
CA GLU A 110 -13.01 -9.90 3.92
C GLU A 110 -13.93 -9.28 4.97
N ALA A 111 -14.13 -9.96 6.10
CA ALA A 111 -14.97 -9.49 7.19
C ALA A 111 -14.45 -8.16 7.77
N ASP A 112 -13.14 -8.05 7.97
CA ASP A 112 -12.51 -6.84 8.49
C ASP A 112 -12.66 -5.67 7.51
N ALA A 113 -12.49 -5.92 6.21
CA ALA A 113 -12.73 -4.92 5.17
C ALA A 113 -14.19 -4.45 5.14
N ARG A 114 -15.15 -5.36 5.34
CA ARG A 114 -16.59 -5.01 5.42
C ARG A 114 -16.88 -4.14 6.64
N THR A 115 -16.38 -4.51 7.81
CA THR A 115 -16.51 -3.68 9.03
C THR A 115 -15.90 -2.29 8.83
N PHE A 116 -14.75 -2.21 8.17
CA PHE A 116 -14.12 -0.93 7.85
C PHE A 116 -14.99 -0.07 6.91
N VAL A 117 -15.60 -0.67 5.89
CA VAL A 117 -16.54 0.03 4.98
C VAL A 117 -17.75 0.55 5.75
N GLU A 118 -18.32 -0.23 6.66
CA GLU A 118 -19.46 0.21 7.49
C GLU A 118 -19.11 1.43 8.34
N GLN A 119 -17.89 1.48 8.87
CA GLN A 119 -17.43 2.56 9.75
C GLN A 119 -16.95 3.80 9.00
N TYR A 120 -16.18 3.62 7.93
CA TYR A 120 -15.46 4.70 7.25
C TYR A 120 -15.92 4.96 5.82
N GLY A 121 -16.87 4.17 5.31
CA GLY A 121 -17.31 4.19 3.93
C GLY A 121 -16.27 3.65 2.95
N GLY A 122 -16.53 3.88 1.66
CA GLY A 122 -15.67 3.43 0.57
C GLY A 122 -16.19 2.17 -0.12
N LYS A 123 -15.42 1.70 -1.09
CA LYS A 123 -15.71 0.52 -1.90
C LYS A 123 -14.66 -0.55 -1.64
N MET A 124 -15.12 -1.73 -1.22
CA MET A 124 -14.26 -2.91 -1.10
C MET A 124 -13.94 -3.48 -2.49
N LEU A 125 -12.68 -3.86 -2.68
CA LEU A 125 -12.08 -4.41 -3.89
C LEU A 125 -11.19 -5.58 -3.51
N ARG A 126 -11.13 -6.61 -4.35
CA ARG A 126 -10.06 -7.61 -4.34
C ARG A 126 -8.83 -7.03 -5.04
N PHE A 127 -7.65 -7.59 -4.75
CA PHE A 127 -6.39 -7.19 -5.38
C PHE A 127 -6.49 -7.04 -6.92
N ALA A 128 -7.10 -8.02 -7.60
CA ALA A 128 -7.23 -8.04 -9.06
C ALA A 128 -8.25 -7.02 -9.62
N GLU A 129 -9.06 -6.38 -8.78
CA GLU A 129 -10.05 -5.38 -9.19
C GLU A 129 -9.47 -3.96 -9.17
N VAL A 130 -8.28 -3.75 -8.63
CA VAL A 130 -7.59 -2.45 -8.63
C VAL A 130 -7.03 -2.18 -10.02
N THR A 131 -7.43 -1.07 -10.62
CA THR A 131 -7.01 -0.69 -11.98
C THR A 131 -5.98 0.45 -11.96
N PRO A 132 -5.21 0.65 -13.04
CA PRO A 132 -4.19 1.70 -13.08
C PRO A 132 -4.73 3.12 -12.86
N GLU A 133 -5.99 3.38 -13.21
CA GLU A 133 -6.66 4.68 -13.04
C GLU A 133 -7.01 4.96 -11.58
N MET A 134 -7.21 3.91 -10.77
CA MET A 134 -7.52 4.03 -9.34
C MET A 134 -6.33 4.47 -8.50
N VAL A 135 -5.11 4.30 -9.04
CA VAL A 135 -3.84 4.49 -8.33
C VAL A 135 -2.87 5.34 -9.14
N ASP A 136 -3.41 6.27 -9.92
CA ASP A 136 -2.61 7.20 -10.71
C ASP A 136 -1.97 8.25 -9.81
N LEU A 137 -0.64 8.28 -9.79
CA LEU A 137 0.15 9.24 -9.02
C LEU A 137 0.36 10.57 -9.77
N SER A 138 0.01 10.65 -11.06
CA SER A 138 0.18 11.87 -11.87
C SER A 138 -0.88 12.95 -11.60
N GLY A 139 -1.93 12.61 -10.84
CA GLY A 139 -3.09 13.47 -10.58
C GLY A 139 -2.80 14.78 -9.84
N GLY A 140 -1.65 14.89 -9.16
CA GLY A 140 -1.23 16.12 -8.48
C GLY A 140 -1.07 17.33 -9.41
N ALA A 141 -0.82 17.11 -10.70
CA ALA A 141 -0.69 18.19 -11.70
C ALA A 141 -2.00 18.55 -12.42
N LEU A 142 -3.06 17.73 -12.30
CA LEU A 142 -4.29 17.91 -13.09
C LEU A 142 -5.30 18.86 -12.47
N HIS A 143 -5.19 19.17 -11.18
CA HIS A 143 -6.08 20.11 -10.49
C HIS A 143 -5.59 21.56 -10.48
N ASP A 144 -4.42 21.86 -11.04
CA ASP A 144 -3.87 23.21 -11.15
C ASP A 144 -4.32 23.94 -12.45
N LYS A 145 -5.56 23.68 -12.89
CA LYS A 145 -6.22 24.39 -14.02
C LYS A 145 -7.35 25.30 -13.53
N ARG A 146 -7.13 25.98 -12.41
CA ARG A 146 -7.91 27.16 -12.00
C ARG A 146 -6.98 28.21 -11.39
N MET A 147 -6.24 28.90 -12.25
CA MET A 147 -5.86 30.30 -12.06
C MET A 147 -6.34 31.10 -13.26
#